data_AF-E4PQQ0-F1
#
_entry.id   AF-E4PQQ0-F1
#
_cell.length_a   1.000
_cell.length_b   1.000
_cell.length_c   1.000
_cell.angle_alpha   90.00
_cell.angle_beta   90.00
_cell.angle_gamma   90.00
#
_symmetry.space_group_name_H-M   'P 1'
#
loop_
_entity.id
_entity.type
_entity.pdbx_description
1 polymer ?
#
loop_
_entity_poly.entity_id
_entity_poly.type
_entity_poly.pdbx_seq_one_letter_code
_entity_poly.pdbx_strand_id
1 'polypeptide(L)' 'MAKLKPLEKWREETFEEPGPSMRVVYKWANEGHIPGARKIGGLWFVDPDKSKMATGNPLVDKVLQAN' A
#
# COMPACT_ATOMS: atom_id res chain seq x y z
N MET A 1 -15.59 2.06 -8.56
CA MET A 1 -14.47 2.07 -9.53
C MET A 1 -13.19 2.32 -8.76
N ALA A 2 -12.39 1.29 -8.50
CA ALA A 2 -11.17 1.43 -7.71
C ALA A 2 -10.15 2.29 -8.49
N LYS A 3 -9.87 3.50 -7.99
CA LYS A 3 -8.83 4.37 -8.54
C LYS A 3 -7.48 3.81 -8.11
N LEU A 4 -6.78 3.20 -9.05
CA LEU A 4 -5.39 2.82 -8.83
C LEU A 4 -4.51 4.03 -8.60
N LYS A 5 -3.69 3.94 -7.57
CA LYS A 5 -2.71 4.96 -7.23
C LYS A 5 -1.32 4.49 -7.63
N PRO A 6 -0.48 5.33 -8.28
CA PRO A 6 0.92 5.01 -8.47
C PRO A 6 1.63 4.74 -7.15
N LEU A 7 2.55 3.78 -7.12
CA LEU A 7 3.27 3.37 -5.90
C LEU A 7 4.04 4.53 -5.24
N GLU A 8 4.59 5.44 -6.04
CA GLU A 8 5.28 6.64 -5.57
C GLU A 8 4.33 7.57 -4.79
N LYS A 9 3.17 7.89 -5.37
CA LYS A 9 2.13 8.68 -4.71
C LYS A 9 1.61 7.99 -3.45
N TRP A 10 1.50 6.65 -3.46
CA TRP A 10 1.16 5.90 -2.26
C TRP A 10 2.21 6.07 -1.16
N ARG A 11 3.52 6.01 -1.50
CA ARG A 11 4.61 6.25 -0.53
C ARG A 11 4.49 7.63 0.11
N GLU A 12 4.34 8.67 -0.71
CA GLU A 12 4.26 10.06 -0.24
C GLU A 12 3.09 10.30 0.70
N GLU A 13 1.95 9.65 0.45
CA GLU A 13 0.77 9.80 1.31
C GLU A 13 0.79 8.88 2.54
N THR A 14 1.57 7.80 2.51
CA THR A 14 1.61 6.80 3.60
C THR A 14 2.67 7.11 4.65
N PHE A 15 3.79 7.73 4.25
CA PHE A 15 4.93 7.98 5.12
C PHE A 15 5.26 9.47 5.17
N GLU A 16 5.35 10.02 6.39
CA GLU A 16 5.96 11.32 6.62
C GLU A 16 7.49 11.23 6.48
N GLU A 17 8.16 12.34 6.17
CA GLU A 17 9.61 12.36 6.04
C GLU A 17 10.31 12.30 7.42
N PRO A 18 11.35 11.45 7.60
CA PRO A 18 12.04 10.66 6.57
C PRO A 18 11.30 9.36 6.20
N GLY A 19 10.91 9.24 4.92
CA GLY A 19 10.18 8.08 4.41
C GLY A 19 11.09 7.03 3.77
N PRO A 20 10.64 5.76 3.62
CA PRO A 20 11.43 4.70 2.98
C PRO A 20 11.75 5.06 1.53
N SER A 21 12.94 4.74 1.03
CA SER A 21 13.29 5.01 -0.38
C SER A 21 12.40 4.25 -1.37
N MET A 22 12.26 4.76 -2.60
CA MET A 22 11.51 4.07 -3.66
C MET A 22 11.99 2.64 -3.90
N ARG A 23 13.30 2.35 -3.76
CA ARG A 23 13.84 0.99 -3.92
C ARG A 23 13.27 0.02 -2.88
N VAL A 24 13.12 0.47 -1.63
CA VAL A 24 12.54 -0.32 -0.55
C VAL A 24 11.06 -0.59 -0.82
N VAL A 25 10.32 0.45 -1.23
CA VAL A 25 8.89 0.34 -1.53
C VAL A 25 8.64 -0.58 -2.74
N TYR A 26 9.49 -0.52 -3.77
CA TYR A 26 9.44 -1.49 -4.87
C TYR A 26 9.72 -2.91 -4.40
N LYS A 27 10.72 -3.11 -3.53
CA LYS A 27 11.02 -4.43 -2.96
C LYS A 27 9.79 -4.99 -2.23
N TRP A 28 9.16 -4.20 -1.37
CA TRP A 28 7.92 -4.60 -0.67
C TRP A 28 6.77 -4.92 -1.62
N ALA A 29 6.60 -4.14 -2.69
CA ALA A 29 5.58 -4.42 -3.70
C ALA A 29 5.84 -5.77 -4.38
N ASN A 30 7.10 -6.08 -4.73
CA ASN A 30 7.48 -7.36 -5.31
C ASN A 30 7.32 -8.53 -4.33
N GLU A 31 7.61 -8.31 -3.05
CA GLU A 31 7.49 -9.31 -1.98
C GLU A 31 6.04 -9.50 -1.49
N GLY A 32 5.08 -8.71 -1.99
CA GLY A 32 3.68 -8.79 -1.62
C GLY A 32 3.35 -8.17 -0.25
N HIS A 33 4.25 -7.37 0.32
CA HIS A 33 4.05 -6.68 1.59
C HIS A 33 3.11 -5.48 1.51
N ILE A 34 2.80 -4.99 0.30
CA ILE A 34 1.89 -3.86 0.08
C ILE A 34 0.54 -4.40 -0.40
N PRO A 35 -0.50 -4.38 0.44
CA PRO A 35 -1.81 -4.91 0.07
C PRO A 35 -2.41 -4.12 -1.09
N GLY A 36 -2.94 -4.84 -2.09
CA GLY A 36 -3.49 -4.21 -3.29
C GLY A 36 -2.44 -3.68 -4.27
N ALA A 37 -1.14 -3.92 -4.03
CA ALA A 37 -0.10 -3.62 -5.02
C ALA A 37 -0.21 -4.56 -6.23
N ARG A 38 -0.18 -3.97 -7.43
CA ARG A 38 -0.17 -4.68 -8.70
C ARG A 38 0.74 -4.01 -9.71
N LYS A 39 1.38 -4.83 -10.55
CA LYS A 39 2.24 -4.37 -11.64
C LYS A 39 1.44 -4.33 -12.95
N ILE A 40 1.38 -3.18 -13.61
CA ILE A 40 0.68 -2.96 -14.88
C ILE A 40 1.65 -2.24 -15.83
N GLY A 41 1.95 -2.83 -16.99
CA GLY A 41 2.83 -2.21 -17.98
C GLY A 41 4.24 -1.87 -17.47
N GLY A 42 4.75 -2.63 -16.50
CA GLY A 42 6.06 -2.38 -15.88
C GLY A 42 6.03 -1.45 -14.67
N LEU A 43 4.93 -0.72 -14.46
CA LEU A 43 4.75 0.22 -13.35
C LEU A 43 3.94 -0.41 -12.22
N TRP A 44 4.18 0.05 -10.99
CA TRP A 44 3.48 -0.42 -9.80
C TRP A 44 2.36 0.54 -9.39
N PHE A 45 1.22 -0.05 -9.07
CA PHE A 45 0.02 0.64 -8.62
C PHE A 45 -0.52 -0.02 -7.37
N VAL A 46 -1.03 0.77 -6.44
CA VAL A 46 -1.71 0.32 -5.22
C VAL A 46 -3.18 0.61 -5.34
N ASP A 47 -4.01 -0.39 -5.05
CA ASP A 47 -5.44 -0.23 -4.88
C ASP A 47 -5.74 0.22 -3.43
N PRO A 48 -6.11 1.49 -3.22
CA PRO A 48 -6.33 2.03 -1.88
C PRO A 48 -7.55 1.41 -1.18
N ASP A 49 -8.51 0.86 -1.95
CA ASP A 49 -9.68 0.21 -1.37
C ASP A 49 -9.30 -1.14 -0.75
N LYS A 50 -8.26 -1.79 -1.28
CA LYS A 50 -7.67 -3.02 -0.71
C LYS A 50 -6.63 -2.75 0.37
N SER A 51 -5.91 -1.62 0.31
CA SER A 51 -4.94 -1.27 1.34
C SER A 51 -5.59 -0.95 2.69
N LYS A 52 -6.83 -0.45 2.69
CA LYS A 52 -7.63 -0.22 3.92
C LYS A 52 -8.03 -1.50 4.66
N MET A 53 -7.96 -2.67 4.02
CA MET A 53 -8.35 -3.94 4.63
C MET A 53 -7.21 -4.73 5.26
N ALA A 54 -5.97 -4.25 5.18
CA ALA A 54 -4.83 -4.92 5.78
C ALA A 54 -3.86 -3.88 6.32
N THR A 55 -4.10 -3.44 7.55
CA THR A 55 -3.16 -2.55 8.26
C THR A 55 -1.90 -3.29 8.70
N GLY A 56 -1.93 -4.63 8.67
CA GLY A 56 -0.85 -5.48 9.15
C GLY A 56 -0.66 -5.41 10.67
N ASN A 57 -1.59 -4.74 11.38
CA ASN A 57 -1.64 -4.67 12.83
C ASN A 57 -2.91 -5.41 13.29
N PRO A 58 -2.77 -6.59 13.91
CA PRO A 58 -3.90 -7.41 14.35
C PRO A 58 -4.90 -6.67 15.27
N LEU A 59 -4.46 -5.62 15.96
CA LEU A 59 -5.30 -4.81 16.84
C LEU A 59 -6.15 -3.78 16.07
N VAL A 60 -5.57 -3.16 15.05
CA VAL A 60 -6.29 -2.18 14.23
C VAL A 60 -7.32 -2.87 13.35
N ASP A 61 -6.97 -4.04 12.80
CA ASP A 61 -7.86 -4.85 11.98
C ASP A 61 -9.09 -5.34 12.77
N LYS A 62 -8.97 -5.57 14.10
CA LYS A 62 -10.11 -5.91 14.98
C LYS A 62 -11.06 -4.75 15.23
N VAL A 63 -10.55 -3.52 15.35
CA VAL A 63 -11.38 -2.34 15.60
C VAL A 63 -12.15 -1.92 14.34
N LEU A 64 -11.56 -2.12 13.16
CA LEU A 64 -12.19 -1.80 11.88
C LEU A 64 -13.30 -2.79 11.46
N GLN A 65 -13.31 -4.02 11.99
CA GLN A 65 -14.35 -5.04 11.73
C GLN A 65 -15.54 -4.97 12.72
N ALA A 66 -15.46 -4.15 13.77
CA ALA A 66 -16.45 -4.09 14.84
C ALA A 66 -17.49 -2.96 14.69
N ASN A 67 -17.61 -2.35 13.50
CA ASN A 67 -18.62 -1.33 13.17
C ASN A 67 -19.32 -1.63 11.85
#